data_AF-A0A6I5P0D8-F1
#
_entry.id   AF-A0A6I5P0D8-F1
#
_cell.length_a   1.000
_cell.length_b   1.000
_cell.length_c   1.000
_cell.angle_alpha   90.00
_cell.angle_beta   90.00
_cell.angle_gamma   90.00
#
_symmetry.space_group_name_H-M   'P 1'
#
loop_
_entity.id
_entity.type
_entity.pdbx_description
1 polymer ?
#
loop_
_entity_poly.entity_id
_entity_poly.type
_entity_poly.pdbx_seq_one_letter_code
_entity_poly.pdbx_strand_id
1 'polypeptide(L)' 'MYTTQLDNGVLNAYAVETEAYLAEYPSAEQQQRYMLQGAIASLFVTGLFMVALAVS' A
#
# COMPACT_ATOMS: atom_id res chain seq x y z
N MET A 1 11.78 19.59 -19.07
CA MET A 1 10.83 18.51 -19.41
C MET A 1 11.41 17.81 -20.63
N TYR A 2 11.89 16.57 -20.48
CA TYR A 2 12.39 15.80 -21.63
C TYR A 2 11.18 15.13 -22.29
N THR A 3 10.95 15.41 -23.56
CA THR A 3 9.86 14.78 -24.32
C THR A 3 10.42 13.51 -24.96
N THR A 4 9.80 12.37 -24.69
CA THR A 4 10.18 11.11 -25.34
C THR A 4 9.69 11.17 -26.78
N GLN A 5 10.63 11.21 -27.73
CA GLN A 5 10.30 11.06 -29.15
C GLN A 5 10.38 9.59 -29.52
N LEU A 6 9.38 9.12 -30.27
CA LEU A 6 9.40 7.80 -30.89
C LEU A 6 10.43 7.78 -32.04
N ASP A 7 10.86 6.59 -32.45
CA ASP A 7 11.88 6.41 -33.51
C ASP A 7 11.47 7.02 -34.86
N ASN A 8 10.17 7.27 -35.06
CA ASN A 8 9.61 7.93 -36.24
C ASN A 8 9.55 9.46 -36.12
N GLY A 9 10.12 10.04 -35.05
CA GLY A 9 10.14 11.48 -34.80
C GLY A 9 8.82 12.06 -34.28
N VAL A 10 7.81 11.23 -33.99
CA VAL A 10 6.54 11.67 -33.40
C VAL A 10 6.66 11.69 -31.88
N LEU A 11 6.05 12.69 -31.25
CA LEU A 11 6.03 12.82 -29.79
C LEU A 11 5.21 11.67 -29.18
N ASN A 12 5.77 11.00 -28.18
CA ASN A 12 5.05 9.94 -27.50
C ASN A 12 3.91 10.54 -26.65
N ALA A 13 2.66 10.33 -27.10
CA ALA A 13 1.46 10.79 -26.41
C ALA A 13 0.95 9.78 -25.36
N TYR A 14 1.59 8.61 -25.22
CA TYR A 14 1.26 7.63 -24.20
C TYR A 14 1.82 8.06 -22.83
N ALA A 15 1.13 7.66 -21.76
CA ALA A 15 1.64 7.81 -20.41
C ALA A 15 2.99 7.08 -20.29
N VAL A 16 3.96 7.71 -19.63
CA VAL A 16 5.23 7.06 -19.31
C VAL A 16 4.91 5.87 -18.41
N GLU A 17 5.26 4.67 -18.87
CA GLU A 17 5.12 3.46 -18.08
C GLU A 17 6.13 3.54 -16.91
N THR A 18 5.61 3.47 -15.69
CA THR A 18 6.47 3.42 -14.50
C THR A 18 7.27 2.12 -14.53
N GLU A 19 8.57 2.19 -14.31
CA GLU A 19 9.39 0.99 -14.19
C GLU A 19 8.82 0.07 -13.11
N ALA A 20 8.62 -1.20 -13.48
CA ALA A 20 8.18 -2.21 -12.53
C ALA A 20 9.26 -2.41 -11.46
N TYR A 21 8.90 -2.24 -10.19
CA TYR A 21 9.78 -2.51 -9.06
C TYR A 21 9.39 -3.82 -8.37
N LEU A 22 10.39 -4.54 -7.88
CA LEU A 22 10.17 -5.71 -7.05
C LEU A 22 9.82 -5.26 -5.63
N ALA A 23 8.82 -5.90 -5.03
CA ALA A 23 8.51 -5.66 -3.62
C ALA A 23 9.64 -6.22 -2.75
N GLU A 24 10.19 -5.37 -1.90
CA GLU A 24 11.18 -5.78 -0.91
C GLU A 24 10.51 -6.35 0.34
N TYR A 25 11.18 -7.29 0.99
CA TYR A 25 10.74 -7.78 2.30
C TYR A 25 10.81 -6.64 3.32
N PRO A 26 9.80 -6.47 4.20
CA PRO A 26 9.75 -5.33 5.09
C PRO A 26 10.93 -5.30 6.07
N SER A 27 11.44 -4.10 6.34
CA SER A 27 12.47 -3.89 7.34
C SER A 27 11.97 -4.28 8.75
N ALA A 28 12.89 -4.49 9.70
CA ALA A 28 12.53 -4.80 11.08
C ALA A 28 11.62 -3.72 11.70
N GLU A 29 11.85 -2.45 11.38
CA GLU A 29 11.00 -1.34 11.83
C GLU A 29 9.59 -1.41 11.22
N GLN A 30 9.48 -1.70 9.91
CA GLN A 30 8.20 -1.86 9.25
C GLN A 30 7.41 -3.03 9.85
N GLN A 31 8.08 -4.15 10.12
CA GLN A 31 7.46 -5.32 10.76
C GLN A 31 6.93 -4.97 12.16
N GLN A 32 7.68 -4.23 12.97
CA GLN A 32 7.21 -3.76 14.28
C GLN A 32 5.97 -2.87 14.17
N ARG A 33 5.96 -1.94 13.21
CA ARG A 33 4.78 -1.09 12.96
C ARG A 33 3.58 -1.91 12.52
N TYR A 34 3.77 -2.92 11.67
CA TYR A 34 2.69 -3.81 11.25
C TYR A 34 2.14 -4.66 12.40
N MET A 35 3.01 -5.15 13.29
CA MET A 35 2.58 -5.85 14.50
C MET A 35 1.72 -4.94 15.39
N LEU A 36 2.13 -3.68 15.59
CA LEU A 36 1.34 -2.71 16.36
C LEU A 36 -0.02 -2.43 15.71
N GLN A 37 -0.05 -2.20 14.39
CA GLN A 37 -1.29 -1.98 13.65
C GLN A 37 -2.23 -3.19 13.76
N GLY A 38 -1.72 -4.40 13.60
CA GLY A 38 -2.49 -5.64 13.76
C GLY A 38 -3.04 -5.81 15.17
N ALA A 39 -2.26 -5.48 16.20
CA ALA A 39 -2.71 -5.53 17.59
C ALA A 39 -3.86 -4.54 17.85
N ILE A 40 -3.72 -3.29 17.40
CA ILE A 40 -4.76 -2.27 17.55
C ILE A 40 -6.05 -2.68 16.81
N ALA A 41 -5.92 -3.16 15.57
CA ALA A 41 -7.07 -3.61 14.79
C ALA A 41 -7.80 -4.78 15.46
N SER A 42 -7.03 -5.75 15.99
CA SER A 42 -7.60 -6.92 16.69
C SER A 42 -8.33 -6.52 17.96
N LEU A 43 -7.77 -5.61 18.75
CA LEU A 43 -8.41 -5.07 19.96
C LEU A 43 -9.70 -4.33 19.62
N PHE A 44 -9.68 -3.50 18.57
CA PHE A 44 -10.85 -2.76 18.11
C PHE A 44 -11.99 -3.69 17.70
N VAL A 45 -11.71 -4.67 16.82
CA VAL A 45 -12.71 -5.64 16.36
C VAL A 45 -13.25 -6.48 17.52
N THR A 46 -12.37 -6.95 18.41
CA THR A 46 -12.79 -7.71 19.60
C THR A 46 -13.69 -6.87 20.51
N GLY A 47 -13.33 -5.61 20.74
CA GLY A 47 -14.13 -4.68 21.52
C GLY A 47 -15.52 -4.45 20.92
N LEU A 48 -15.61 -4.31 19.60
CA LEU A 48 -16.90 -4.20 18.91
C LEU A 48 -17.77 -5.44 19.14
N PHE A 49 -17.20 -6.65 19.05
CA PHE A 49 -17.92 -7.88 19.33
C PHE A 49 -18.40 -7.94 20.78
N MET A 50 -17.57 -7.56 21.75
CA MET A 50 -17.97 -7.51 23.16
C MET A 50 -19.13 -6.56 23.40
N VAL A 51 -19.10 -5.36 22.80
CA VAL A 51 -20.20 -4.38 22.91
C VAL A 51 -21.47 -4.94 22.29
N ALA A 52 -21.38 -5.52 21.08
CA ALA A 52 -22.54 -6.11 20.40
C ALA A 52 -23.21 -7.22 21.24
N LEU A 53 -22.40 -8.09 21.86
CA LEU A 53 -22.90 -9.15 22.75
C LEU A 53 -23.50 -8.60 24.05
N ALA A 54 -23.01 -7.46 24.55
CA ALA A 54 -23.53 -6.85 25.78
C ALA A 54 -24.89 -6.17 25.59
N VAL A 55 -25.22 -5.76 24.36
CA VAL A 55 -26.47 -5.03 24.04
C VAL A 55 -27.52 -5.88 23.30
N SER A 56 -27.20 -7.13 22.94
CA SER A 56 -28.14 -8.11 22.37
C SER A 56 -29.00 -8.76 23.43
#